data_AF-A0A931GEP8-F1
#
_entry.id   AF-A0A931GEP8-F1
#
_cell.length_a   1.000
_cell.length_b   1.000
_cell.length_c   1.000
_cell.angle_alpha   90.00
_cell.angle_beta   90.00
_cell.angle_gamma   90.00
#
_symmetry.space_group_name_H-M   'P 1'
#
loop_
_entity.id
_entity.type
_entity.pdbx_description
1 polymer ?
#
loop_
_entity_poly.entity_id
_entity_poly.type
_entity_poly.pdbx_seq_one_letter_code
_entity_poly.pdbx_strand_id
1 'polypeptide(L)'
;MTQPIDKAYATTKLLDFIRQMPSLSTTAAKVLQVCNTPAPSPNDLNRVISLDPVLAGKVLKLINSAYYARRNKITSLTRAIIMLGINT
;
A
#
# COMPACT_ATOMS: atom_id res chain seq x y z
N MET A 1 30.80 1.21 -20.34
CA MET A 1 30.84 1.24 -18.86
C MET A 1 29.42 1.11 -18.32
N THR A 2 28.88 -0.11 -18.28
CA THR A 2 27.58 -0.41 -17.66
C THR A 2 27.85 -0.83 -16.22
N GLN A 3 27.57 0.06 -15.27
CA GLN A 3 27.66 -0.26 -13.85
C GLN A 3 26.70 -1.42 -13.53
N PRO A 4 27.12 -2.40 -12.70
CA PRO A 4 26.24 -3.47 -12.29
C PRO A 4 25.06 -2.85 -11.55
N ILE A 5 23.85 -3.19 -11.97
CA ILE A 5 22.61 -2.67 -11.40
C ILE A 5 22.48 -3.31 -10.01
N ASP A 6 23.12 -2.70 -9.03
CA ASP A 6 23.07 -3.14 -7.66
C ASP A 6 21.61 -3.09 -7.22
N LYS A 7 20.98 -4.25 -6.97
CA LYS A 7 19.54 -4.37 -6.69
C LYS A 7 19.10 -3.42 -5.57
N ALA A 8 20.01 -3.16 -4.62
CA ALA A 8 19.84 -2.19 -3.55
C ALA A 8 19.62 -0.76 -4.08
N TYR A 9 20.41 -0.31 -5.06
CA TYR A 9 20.31 1.03 -5.64
C TYR A 9 18.99 1.24 -6.38
N ALA A 10 18.58 0.26 -7.19
CA ALA A 10 17.30 0.29 -7.90
C ALA A 10 16.10 0.34 -6.94
N THR A 11 16.17 -0.39 -5.82
CA THR A 11 15.11 -0.41 -4.81
C THR A 11 14.99 0.93 -4.10
N THR A 12 16.11 1.54 -3.71
CA THR A 12 16.12 2.85 -3.03
C THR A 12 15.56 3.94 -3.94
N LYS A 13 15.95 3.95 -5.22
CA LYS A 13 15.44 4.93 -6.19
C LYS A 13 13.94 4.79 -6.41
N LEU A 14 13.43 3.56 -6.48
CA LEU A 14 11.99 3.29 -6.62
C LEU A 14 11.20 3.76 -5.39
N LEU A 15 11.75 3.55 -4.18
CA LEU A 15 11.14 4.03 -2.94
C LEU A 15 11.10 5.55 -2.87
N ASP A 16 12.15 6.23 -3.33
CA ASP A 16 12.18 7.69 -3.36
C ASP A 16 11.19 8.25 -4.38
N PHE A 17 11.05 7.63 -5.56
CA PHE A 17 10.00 7.97 -6.52
C PHE A 17 8.59 7.81 -5.93
N ILE A 18 8.33 6.72 -5.20
CA ILE A 18 7.05 6.49 -4.52
C ILE A 18 6.78 7.53 -3.44
N ARG A 19 7.80 7.99 -2.72
CA ARG A 19 7.67 9.02 -1.67
C ARG A 19 7.44 10.42 -2.23
N GLN A 20 8.01 10.71 -3.40
CA GLN A 20 7.91 12.02 -4.06
C GLN A 20 6.65 12.16 -4.91
N MET A 21 5.96 11.06 -5.22
CA MET A 21 4.68 11.11 -5.92
C MET A 21 3.61 11.77 -5.05
N PRO A 22 2.96 12.85 -5.52
CA PRO A 22 1.76 13.35 -4.87
C PRO A 22 0.72 12.24 -4.99
N SER A 23 0.28 11.67 -3.86
CA SER A 23 -0.81 10.71 -3.87
C SER A 23 -2.02 11.42 -4.46
N LEU A 24 -2.36 11.08 -5.70
CA LEU A 24 -3.46 11.70 -6.42
C LEU A 24 -4.72 11.53 -5.57
N SER A 25 -5.31 12.68 -5.25
CA SER A 25 -6.57 12.84 -4.52
C SER A 25 -7.66 11.85 -4.96
N THR A 26 -7.63 11.39 -6.22
CA THR A 26 -8.60 10.47 -6.80
C THR A 26 -8.59 9.07 -6.19
N THR A 27 -7.43 8.44 -5.98
CA THR A 27 -7.37 7.09 -5.39
C THR A 27 -7.79 7.13 -3.91
N ALA A 28 -7.30 8.11 -3.16
CA ALA A 28 -7.68 8.30 -1.76
C ALA A 28 -9.18 8.60 -1.61
N ALA A 29 -9.75 9.45 -2.47
CA ALA A 29 -11.19 9.71 -2.52
C ALA A 29 -12.00 8.45 -2.87
N LYS A 30 -11.49 7.62 -3.79
CA LYS A 30 -12.14 6.35 -4.17
C LYS A 30 -12.09 5.32 -3.04
N VAL A 31 -10.96 5.24 -2.33
CA VAL A 31 -10.83 4.43 -1.11
C VAL A 31 -11.82 4.89 -0.04
N LEU A 32 -11.92 6.21 0.21
CA LEU A 32 -12.91 6.76 1.12
C LEU A 32 -14.35 6.46 0.69
N GLN A 33 -14.67 6.55 -0.60
CA GLN A 33 -15.98 6.15 -1.13
C GLN A 33 -16.29 4.67 -0.88
N VAL A 34 -15.33 3.78 -1.13
CA VAL A 34 -15.49 2.33 -0.90
C VAL A 34 -15.66 2.04 0.59
N CYS A 35 -14.93 2.72 1.48
CA CYS A 35 -15.14 2.57 2.92
C CYS A 35 -16.50 3.10 3.38
N ASN A 36 -17.06 4.10 2.70
CA ASN A 36 -18.34 4.73 3.05
C ASN A 36 -19.57 4.02 2.43
N THR A 37 -19.38 2.93 1.69
CA THR A 37 -20.49 2.08 1.23
C THR A 37 -20.99 1.16 2.36
N PRO A 38 -22.30 0.87 2.44
CA PRO A 38 -22.90 0.11 3.54
C PRO A 38 -22.41 -1.35 3.68
N ALA A 39 -21.72 -1.89 2.67
CA ALA A 39 -21.09 -3.21 2.71
C ALA A 39 -19.73 -3.15 1.99
N PRO A 40 -18.70 -2.58 2.62
CA PRO A 40 -17.41 -2.39 1.97
C PRO A 40 -16.70 -3.75 1.82
N SER A 41 -16.40 -4.14 0.58
CA SER A 41 -15.71 -5.41 0.30
C SER A 41 -14.19 -5.24 0.35
N PRO A 42 -13.46 -6.17 1.00
CA PRO A 42 -11.99 -6.21 0.94
C PRO A 42 -11.45 -6.26 -0.49
N ASN A 43 -12.21 -6.88 -1.40
CA ASN A 43 -11.82 -6.99 -2.79
C ASN A 43 -11.92 -5.66 -3.53
N ASP A 44 -12.91 -4.82 -3.22
CA ASP A 44 -13.06 -3.51 -3.85
C ASP A 44 -11.93 -2.59 -3.41
N LEU A 45 -11.61 -2.60 -2.11
CA LEU A 45 -10.48 -1.85 -1.57
C LEU A 45 -9.16 -2.34 -2.17
N ASN A 46 -8.99 -3.66 -2.28
CA ASN A 46 -7.80 -4.26 -2.90
C ASN A 46 -7.67 -3.84 -4.35
N ARG A 47 -8.77 -3.77 -5.11
CA ARG A 47 -8.76 -3.37 -6.51
C ARG A 47 -8.40 -1.90 -6.67
N VAL A 48 -8.90 -1.02 -5.81
CA VAL A 48 -8.55 0.41 -5.85
C VAL A 48 -7.09 0.64 -5.42
N ILE A 49 -6.66 0.02 -4.32
CA ILE A 49 -5.29 0.22 -3.78
C ILE A 49 -4.24 -0.46 -4.68
N SER A 50 -4.55 -1.60 -5.31
CA SER A 50 -3.62 -2.28 -6.23
C SER A 50 -3.29 -1.44 -7.47
N LEU A 51 -4.18 -0.54 -7.87
CA LEU A 51 -3.95 0.36 -9.02
C LEU A 51 -3.00 1.51 -8.68
N ASP A 52 -2.75 1.75 -7.40
CA ASP A 52 -1.86 2.81 -6.92
C ASP A 52 -0.70 2.21 -6.11
N PRO A 53 0.50 2.07 -6.70
CA PRO A 53 1.65 1.49 -6.02
C PRO A 53 2.13 2.33 -4.83
N VAL A 54 1.85 3.64 -4.82
CA VAL A 54 2.19 4.52 -3.69
C VAL A 54 1.31 4.19 -2.50
N LEU A 55 0.00 4.07 -2.72
CA LEU A 55 -0.96 3.73 -1.68
C LEU A 55 -0.76 2.29 -1.17
N ALA A 56 -0.54 1.34 -2.07
CA ALA A 56 -0.20 -0.04 -1.71
C ALA A 56 1.07 -0.12 -0.84
N GLY A 57 2.12 0.63 -1.20
CA GLY A 57 3.34 0.73 -0.40
C GLY A 57 3.10 1.33 0.99
N LYS A 58 2.27 2.37 1.09
CA LYS A 58 1.89 2.99 2.38
C LYS A 58 1.10 2.01 3.25
N VAL A 59 0.16 1.26 2.70
CA VAL A 59 -0.63 0.23 3.40
C VAL A 59 0.27 -0.89 3.92
N LEU A 60 1.16 -1.43 3.08
CA LEU A 60 2.11 -2.45 3.50
C LEU A 60 3.10 -1.93 4.55
N LYS A 61 3.53 -0.66 4.46
CA LYS A 61 4.38 -0.04 5.49
C LYS A 61 3.65 0.12 6.82
N LEU A 62 2.36 0.48 6.78
CA LEU A 62 1.54 0.66 7.98
C LEU A 62 1.32 -0.66 8.71
N ILE A 63 0.91 -1.72 8.02
CA ILE A 63 0.64 -3.02 8.66
C ILE A 63 1.93 -3.68 9.20
N ASN A 64 3.07 -3.37 8.61
CA ASN A 64 4.38 -3.83 9.07
C ASN A 64 5.03 -2.88 10.09
N SER A 65 4.33 -1.83 10.52
CA SER A 65 4.84 -0.92 11.55
C SER A 65 4.81 -1.56 12.93
N ALA A 66 5.58 -0.98 13.86
CA ALA A 66 5.64 -1.43 15.25
C ALA A 66 4.25 -1.41 15.94
N TYR A 67 3.30 -0.58 15.45
CA TYR A 67 1.94 -0.50 15.98
C TYR A 67 1.21 -1.85 15.95
N TYR A 68 1.41 -2.65 14.89
CA TYR A 68 0.78 -3.96 14.74
C TYR A 68 1.63 -5.13 15.28
N ALA A 69 2.82 -4.84 15.86
CA ALA A 69 3.71 -5.77 16.54
C ALA A 69 3.87 -7.14 15.83
N ARG A 70 4.07 -7.13 14.51
CA ARG A 70 4.06 -8.36 13.70
C ARG A 70 5.42 -9.08 13.72
N ARG A 71 5.37 -10.37 14.03
CA ARG A 71 6.53 -11.28 14.01
C ARG A 71 7.03 -11.57 12.58
N ASN A 72 6.10 -11.65 11.62
CA ASN A 72 6.39 -11.90 10.21
C ASN A 72 5.91 -10.74 9.34
N LYS A 73 6.72 -10.34 8.36
CA LYS A 73 6.37 -9.27 7.41
C LYS A 73 5.20 -9.70 6.52
N ILE A 74 4.21 -8.82 6.38
CA ILE A 74 3.10 -8.97 5.45
C ILE A 74 3.51 -8.40 4.09
N THR A 75 3.46 -9.24 3.06
CA THR A 75 3.77 -8.87 1.67
C THR A 75 2.54 -8.88 0.76
N SER A 76 1.43 -9.46 1.22
CA SER A 76 0.17 -9.52 0.49
C SER A 76 -0.72 -8.32 0.84
N LEU A 77 -1.13 -7.56 -0.18
CA LEU A 77 -2.03 -6.42 -0.01
C LEU A 77 -3.41 -6.86 0.50
N THR A 78 -3.99 -7.93 -0.04
CA THR A 78 -5.27 -8.48 0.43
C THR A 78 -5.21 -8.83 1.92
N ARG A 79 -4.13 -9.48 2.35
CA ARG A 79 -3.92 -9.82 3.78
C ARG A 79 -3.77 -8.57 4.64
N ALA A 80 -3.07 -7.55 4.12
CA ALA A 80 -2.93 -6.26 4.80
C ALA A 80 -4.29 -5.57 4.99
N ILE A 81 -5.14 -5.56 3.96
CA ILE A 81 -6.49 -4.95 4.01
C ILE A 81 -7.39 -5.68 5.00
N ILE A 82 -7.41 -7.02 4.96
CA ILE A 82 -8.19 -7.82 5.91
C ILE A 82 -7.72 -7.56 7.35
N MET A 83 -6.41 -7.49 7.58
CA MET A 83 -5.85 -7.23 8.91
C MET A 83 -6.03 -5.80 9.41
N LEU A 84 -6.06 -4.82 8.52
CA LEU A 84 -6.38 -3.43 8.89
C LEU A 84 -7.83 -3.33 9.42
N GLY A 85 -8.70 -4.23 8.98
CA GLY A 85 -10.12 -4.17 9.28
C GLY A 85 -10.80 -3.14 8.40
N ILE A 86 -11.90 -3.54 7.76
CA ILE A 86 -12.72 -2.62 6.95
C ILE A 86 -13.78 -1.93 7.82
N ASN A 87 -13.93 -2.37 9.08
CA ASN A 87 -14.77 -1.77 10.11
C ASN A 87 -14.09 -1.92 11.47
N THR A 88 -13.42 -0.85 11.90
CA THR A 88 -13.70 -0.25 13.21
C THR A 88 -14.59 0.94 12.93
#